data_AF-A0A2S2QEZ3-F1
#
_entry.id   AF-A0A2S2QEZ3-F1
#
_cell.length_a   1.000
_cell.length_b   1.000
_cell.length_c   1.000
_cell.angle_alpha   90.00
_cell.angle_beta   90.00
_cell.angle_gamma   90.00
#
_symmetry.space_group_name_H-M   'P 1'
#
loop_
_entity.id
_entity.type
_entity.pdbx_description
1 polymer ?
#
loop_
_entity_poly.entity_id
_entity_poly.type
_entity_poly.pdbx_seq_one_letter_code
_entity_poly.pdbx_strand_id
1 'polypeptide(L)'
;INATEKIINELSYHETSKDSKESFSIFSSQVENKQQSKNELELITYFKKNNKSLNCLNNYSSIKKQFINYNTNLCSSAPVEHLFSLASFVHSPSRSNLSDKMFEKLIFLKGNQDFIEKYNI
;
A
#
# COMPACT_ATOMS: atom_id res chain seq x y z
N ILE A 1 -45.83 -1.11 -26.37
CA ILE A 1 -44.65 -1.95 -26.12
C ILE A 1 -43.55 -1.01 -25.66
N ASN A 2 -43.23 -1.05 -24.38
CA ASN A 2 -42.28 -0.12 -23.76
C ASN A 2 -40.86 -0.52 -24.20
N ALA A 3 -39.93 0.44 -24.34
CA ALA A 3 -38.56 0.18 -24.84
C ALA A 3 -37.82 -0.92 -24.04
N THR A 4 -38.19 -1.10 -22.78
CA THR A 4 -37.71 -2.14 -21.87
C THR A 4 -38.14 -3.55 -22.27
N GLU A 5 -39.35 -3.75 -22.78
CA GLU A 5 -39.85 -5.06 -23.21
C GLU A 5 -39.17 -5.54 -24.49
N LYS A 6 -38.75 -4.61 -25.36
CA LYS A 6 -38.02 -4.92 -26.60
C LYS A 6 -36.59 -5.40 -26.32
N ILE A 7 -35.93 -4.80 -25.34
CA ILE A 7 -34.57 -5.17 -24.91
C ILE A 7 -34.57 -6.53 -24.20
N ILE A 8 -35.59 -6.82 -23.38
CA ILE A 8 -35.72 -8.11 -22.69
C ILE A 8 -35.95 -9.26 -23.70
N ASN A 9 -36.73 -9.02 -24.76
CA ASN A 9 -36.92 -10.02 -25.81
C ASN A 9 -35.69 -10.20 -26.71
N GLU A 10 -34.90 -9.15 -26.94
CA GLU A 10 -33.61 -9.26 -27.67
C GLU A 10 -32.54 -10.00 -26.84
N LEU A 11 -32.54 -9.87 -25.52
CA LEU A 11 -31.60 -10.57 -24.64
C LEU A 11 -31.97 -12.05 -24.40
N SER A 12 -33.22 -12.45 -24.70
CA SER A 12 -33.70 -13.82 -24.53
C SER A 12 -33.33 -14.77 -25.69
N TYR A 13 -32.82 -14.27 -26.81
CA TYR A 13 -32.54 -15.04 -28.02
C TYR A 13 -31.04 -15.06 -28.36
N HIS A 14 -30.21 -15.58 -27.46
CA HIS A 14 -28.87 -16.03 -27.84
C HIS A 14 -28.29 -17.08 -26.89
N GLU A 15 -28.99 -18.20 -26.74
CA GLU A 15 -28.32 -19.48 -26.54
C GLU A 15 -28.70 -20.42 -27.69
N THR A 16 -27.72 -20.77 -28.50
CA THR A 16 -27.32 -22.15 -28.81
C THR A 16 -26.34 -22.16 -29.98
N SER A 17 -25.09 -22.55 -29.73
CA SER A 17 -24.39 -23.58 -30.53
C SER A 17 -22.96 -23.83 -30.02
N LYS A 18 -22.82 -24.99 -29.39
CA LYS A 18 -21.71 -25.96 -29.42
C LYS A 18 -20.24 -25.47 -29.44
N ASP A 19 -19.52 -26.07 -28.49
CA ASP A 19 -18.09 -26.41 -28.50
C ASP A 19 -17.07 -25.29 -28.25
N SER A 20 -16.72 -25.14 -26.97
CA SER A 20 -15.34 -25.07 -26.50
C SER A 20 -15.33 -25.00 -24.97
N LYS A 21 -15.20 -26.14 -24.31
CA LYS A 21 -14.83 -26.19 -22.88
C LYS A 21 -13.36 -25.74 -22.64
N GLU A 22 -12.80 -24.94 -23.53
CA GLU A 22 -11.38 -24.55 -23.53
C GLU A 22 -11.13 -23.13 -22.99
N SER A 23 -12.13 -22.24 -22.94
CA SER A 23 -11.90 -20.87 -22.43
C SER A 23 -11.83 -20.74 -20.91
N PHE A 24 -12.13 -21.79 -20.15
CA PHE A 24 -12.02 -21.79 -18.69
C PHE A 24 -10.83 -22.60 -18.13
N SER A 25 -10.12 -23.34 -18.98
CA SER A 25 -9.02 -24.21 -18.54
C SER A 25 -7.66 -23.51 -18.52
N ILE A 26 -7.50 -22.40 -19.24
CA ILE A 26 -6.24 -21.64 -19.34
C ILE A 26 -5.84 -21.02 -17.99
N PHE A 27 -6.80 -20.71 -17.11
CA PHE A 27 -6.50 -20.17 -15.77
C PHE A 27 -6.08 -21.25 -14.76
N SER A 28 -6.22 -22.54 -15.09
CA SER A 28 -5.86 -23.65 -14.18
C SER A 28 -4.45 -24.21 -14.40
N SER A 29 -3.73 -23.72 -15.41
CA SER A 29 -2.36 -24.15 -15.68
C SER A 29 -1.35 -23.12 -15.20
N GLN A 30 -1.03 -23.17 -13.91
CA GLN A 30 0.31 -22.83 -13.44
C GLN A 30 0.53 -23.51 -12.09
N VAL A 31 1.36 -24.55 -12.12
CA VAL A 31 2.02 -25.10 -10.93
C VAL A 31 2.97 -24.02 -10.42
N GLU A 32 2.44 -23.02 -9.72
CA GLU A 32 3.24 -21.99 -9.08
C GLU A 32 3.18 -22.21 -7.57
N ASN A 33 4.29 -22.79 -7.08
CA ASN A 33 4.86 -22.67 -5.74
C ASN A 33 3.89 -22.65 -4.53
N LYS A 34 4.06 -23.62 -3.63
CA LYS A 34 3.40 -23.74 -2.30
C LYS A 34 3.34 -22.46 -1.46
N GLN A 35 4.16 -21.46 -1.76
CA GLN A 35 4.17 -20.13 -1.15
C GLN A 35 3.10 -19.17 -1.70
N GLN A 36 2.75 -19.26 -2.99
CA GLN A 36 1.72 -18.45 -3.64
C GLN A 36 0.34 -18.76 -3.07
N SER A 37 0.02 -20.05 -2.94
CA SER A 37 -1.23 -20.52 -2.32
C SER A 37 -1.40 -20.08 -0.86
N LYS A 38 -0.29 -19.96 -0.11
CA LYS A 38 -0.31 -19.46 1.28
C LYS A 38 -0.66 -17.98 1.33
N ASN A 39 -0.06 -17.16 0.46
CA ASN A 39 -0.33 -15.72 0.40
C ASN A 39 -1.76 -15.43 -0.07
N GLU A 40 -2.27 -16.18 -1.04
CA GLU A 40 -3.66 -16.07 -1.49
C GLU A 40 -4.66 -16.44 -0.39
N LEU A 41 -4.40 -17.51 0.35
CA LEU A 41 -5.23 -17.90 1.48
C LEU A 41 -5.24 -16.83 2.58
N GLU A 42 -4.08 -16.21 2.84
CA GLU A 42 -3.93 -15.10 3.77
C GLU A 42 -4.80 -13.91 3.35
N LEU A 43 -4.76 -13.54 2.06
CA LEU A 43 -5.56 -12.46 1.48
C LEU A 43 -7.06 -12.74 1.58
N ILE A 44 -7.51 -13.93 1.19
CA ILE A 44 -8.91 -14.33 1.30
C ILE A 44 -9.38 -14.26 2.76
N THR A 45 -8.54 -14.73 3.69
CA THR A 45 -8.86 -14.73 5.12
C THR A 45 -8.93 -13.31 5.68
N TYR A 46 -8.05 -12.42 5.23
CA TYR A 46 -8.04 -11.01 5.60
C TYR A 46 -9.31 -10.30 5.11
N PHE A 47 -9.66 -10.44 3.83
CA PHE A 47 -10.85 -9.79 3.26
C PHE A 47 -12.17 -10.32 3.84
N LYS A 48 -12.22 -11.59 4.27
CA LYS A 48 -13.41 -12.15 4.95
C LYS A 48 -13.62 -11.59 6.35
N LYS A 49 -12.55 -11.18 7.05
CA LYS A 49 -12.67 -10.59 8.39
C LYS A 49 -12.99 -9.10 8.28
N ASN A 50 -14.12 -8.68 8.85
CA ASN A 50 -14.50 -7.26 8.90
C ASN A 50 -13.82 -6.49 10.06
N ASN A 51 -12.52 -6.72 10.28
CA ASN A 51 -11.77 -6.04 11.35
C ASN A 51 -11.03 -4.81 10.79
N LYS A 52 -11.43 -3.62 11.25
CA LYS A 52 -10.87 -2.33 10.82
C LYS A 52 -9.70 -1.83 11.68
N SER A 53 -9.33 -2.54 12.75
CA SER A 53 -8.21 -2.16 13.60
C SER A 53 -6.88 -2.44 12.90
N LEU A 54 -5.93 -1.50 12.94
CA LEU A 54 -4.58 -1.69 12.38
C LEU A 54 -3.86 -2.91 12.98
N ASN A 55 -4.18 -3.26 14.23
CA ASN A 55 -3.62 -4.43 14.91
C ASN A 55 -3.99 -5.76 14.23
N CYS A 56 -5.02 -5.78 13.38
CA CYS A 56 -5.40 -6.98 12.64
C CYS A 56 -4.28 -7.46 11.71
N LEU A 57 -3.47 -6.54 11.18
CA LEU A 57 -2.33 -6.81 10.29
C LEU A 57 -1.22 -7.62 10.98
N ASN A 58 -1.13 -7.61 12.32
CA ASN A 58 -0.14 -8.43 13.04
C ASN A 58 -0.37 -9.94 12.86
N ASN A 59 -1.59 -10.35 12.50
CA ASN A 59 -1.92 -11.75 12.20
C ASN A 59 -1.57 -12.15 10.76
N TYR A 60 -1.20 -11.18 9.90
CA TYR A 60 -1.05 -11.34 8.47
C TYR A 60 0.28 -10.71 8.01
N SER A 61 1.37 -11.48 8.16
CA SER A 61 2.73 -10.97 7.95
C SER A 61 2.98 -10.52 6.51
N SER A 62 2.49 -11.26 5.51
CA SER A 62 2.64 -10.91 4.10
C SER A 62 1.82 -9.67 3.74
N ILE A 63 0.58 -9.60 4.24
CA ILE A 63 -0.29 -8.44 3.98
C ILE A 63 0.26 -7.19 4.67
N LYS A 64 0.74 -7.30 5.91
CA LYS A 64 1.35 -6.19 6.65
C LYS A 64 2.54 -5.59 5.90
N LYS A 65 3.41 -6.43 5.35
CA LYS A 65 4.56 -5.99 4.56
C LYS A 65 4.11 -5.17 3.35
N GLN A 66 3.09 -5.66 2.64
CA GLN A 66 2.58 -4.99 1.43
C GLN A 66 1.82 -3.71 1.81
N PHE A 67 1.11 -3.72 2.93
CA PHE A 67 0.44 -2.54 3.48
C PHE A 67 1.44 -1.41 3.73
N ILE A 68 2.56 -1.68 4.41
CA ILE A 68 3.62 -0.68 4.63
C ILE A 68 4.20 -0.21 3.29
N ASN A 69 4.57 -1.14 2.41
CA ASN A 69 5.21 -0.76 1.15
C ASN A 69 4.35 0.11 0.22
N TYR A 70 3.03 -0.05 0.24
CA TYR A 70 2.16 0.62 -0.73
C TYR A 70 1.21 1.65 -0.13
N ASN A 71 0.80 1.50 1.13
CA ASN A 71 -0.22 2.36 1.75
C ASN A 71 0.38 3.39 2.72
N THR A 72 1.63 3.23 3.19
CA THR A 72 2.25 4.22 4.10
C THR A 72 3.18 5.21 3.40
N ASN A 73 3.34 5.12 2.07
CA ASN A 73 4.29 5.93 1.31
C ASN A 73 3.79 7.33 0.86
N LEU A 74 2.65 7.81 1.36
CA LEU A 74 2.18 9.19 1.13
C LEU A 74 1.92 9.88 2.47
N CYS A 75 2.50 11.03 2.83
CA CYS A 75 2.93 12.18 2.02
C CYS A 75 4.44 12.45 2.18
N SER A 76 5.22 12.34 1.10
CA SER A 76 6.64 12.71 1.15
C SER A 76 6.88 14.21 1.29
N SER A 77 5.94 15.06 0.87
CA SER A 77 6.11 16.51 0.87
C SER A 77 6.19 17.09 2.27
N ALA A 78 5.20 16.84 3.15
CA ALA A 78 5.14 17.48 4.46
C ALA A 78 6.37 17.18 5.37
N PRO A 79 6.87 15.93 5.49
CA PRO A 79 8.08 15.64 6.27
C PRO A 79 9.34 16.26 5.64
N VAL A 80 9.44 16.26 4.31
CA VAL A 80 10.57 16.83 3.59
C VAL A 80 10.57 18.37 3.67
N GLU A 81 9.41 19.01 3.57
CA GLU A 81 9.23 20.45 3.78
C GLU A 81 9.58 20.85 5.21
N HIS A 82 9.18 20.05 6.21
CA HIS A 82 9.60 20.26 7.59
C HIS A 82 11.13 20.17 7.74
N LEU A 83 11.75 19.17 7.09
CA LEU A 83 13.21 19.02 7.08
C LEU A 83 13.90 20.21 6.43
N PHE A 84 13.40 20.70 5.30
CA PHE A 84 13.93 21.88 4.63
C PHE A 84 13.73 23.17 5.44
N SER A 85 12.59 23.32 6.10
CA SER A 85 12.35 24.45 7.00
C SER A 85 13.35 24.46 8.16
N LEU A 86 13.61 23.29 8.76
CA LEU A 86 14.65 23.13 9.78
C LEU A 86 16.04 23.42 9.22
N ALA A 87 16.34 22.93 8.01
CA ALA A 87 17.60 23.17 7.34
C ALA A 87 17.85 24.67 7.11
N SER A 88 16.84 25.40 6.61
CA SER A 88 16.92 26.85 6.43
C SER A 88 17.14 27.59 7.75
N PHE A 89 16.52 27.15 8.85
CA PHE A 89 16.76 27.71 10.17
C PHE A 89 18.19 27.45 10.67
N VAL A 90 18.71 26.23 10.46
CA VAL A 90 20.07 25.84 10.88
C VAL A 90 21.14 26.53 10.02
N HIS A 91 20.86 26.80 8.74
CA HIS A 91 21.75 27.47 7.80
C HIS A 91 21.82 29.01 8.00
N SER A 92 21.25 29.53 9.09
CA SER A 92 21.31 30.95 9.41
C SER A 92 22.74 31.47 9.55
N PRO A 93 23.06 32.71 9.10
CA PRO A 93 24.39 33.32 9.21
C PRO A 93 24.97 33.33 10.63
N SER A 94 24.12 33.29 11.66
CA SER A 94 24.54 33.23 13.07
C SER A 94 25.12 31.87 13.49
N ARG A 95 25.05 30.85 12.63
CA ARG A 95 25.55 29.48 12.83
C ARG A 95 26.57 29.09 11.76
N SER A 96 27.27 30.08 11.20
CA SER A 96 28.34 29.91 10.22
C SER A 96 29.54 29.20 10.85
N ASN A 97 29.65 27.88 10.68
CA ASN A 97 30.87 27.03 10.74
C ASN A 97 30.53 25.52 10.90
N LEU A 98 29.36 25.06 10.43
CA LEU A 98 29.04 23.64 10.38
C LEU A 98 29.58 23.05 9.07
N SER A 99 30.32 21.94 9.17
CA SER A 99 30.59 21.10 8.00
C SER A 99 29.31 20.41 7.55
N ASP A 100 29.20 20.04 6.27
CA ASP A 100 28.01 19.40 5.70
C ASP A 100 27.57 18.18 6.51
N LYS A 101 28.53 17.34 6.92
CA LYS A 101 28.26 16.16 7.77
C LYS A 101 27.64 16.52 9.12
N MET A 102 28.06 17.63 9.71
CA MET A 102 27.57 18.06 11.03
C MET A 102 26.23 18.78 10.90
N PHE A 103 26.01 19.48 9.79
CA PHE A 103 24.73 20.06 9.41
C PHE A 103 23.66 18.98 9.22
N GLU A 104 23.93 17.95 8.42
CA GLU A 104 23.03 16.82 8.21
C GLU A 104 22.68 16.11 9.53
N LYS A 105 23.69 15.83 10.37
CA LYS A 105 23.47 15.23 11.70
C LYS A 105 22.60 16.10 12.60
N LEU A 106 22.85 17.41 12.62
CA LEU A 106 22.08 18.33 13.45
C LEU A 106 20.62 18.41 12.99
N ILE A 107 20.38 18.44 11.68
CA ILE A 107 19.03 18.41 11.11
C ILE A 107 18.35 17.08 11.43
N PHE A 108 19.05 15.96 11.30
CA PHE A 108 18.50 14.65 11.63
C PHE A 108 18.09 14.56 13.12
N LEU A 109 18.96 15.00 14.03
CA LEU A 109 18.64 15.01 15.46
C LEU A 109 17.47 15.95 15.77
N LYS A 110 17.47 17.15 15.17
CA LYS A 110 16.46 18.16 15.44
C LYS A 110 15.08 17.81 14.84
N GLY A 111 15.05 17.17 13.67
CA GLY A 111 13.83 16.68 13.04
C GLY A 111 13.20 15.48 13.75
N ASN A 112 13.97 14.78 14.60
CA ASN A 112 13.53 13.57 15.31
C ASN A 112 13.49 13.76 16.85
N GLN A 113 13.41 14.99 17.37
CA GLN A 113 13.46 15.23 18.82
C GLN A 113 12.39 14.45 19.60
N ASP A 114 11.15 14.42 19.11
CA ASP A 114 10.06 13.67 19.78
C ASP A 114 10.38 12.17 19.91
N PHE A 115 11.07 11.61 18.91
CA PHE A 115 11.51 10.22 18.94
C PHE A 115 12.65 10.03 19.96
N ILE A 116 13.62 10.93 19.95
CA ILE A 116 14.77 10.90 20.86
C ILE A 116 14.29 10.99 22.32
N GLU A 117 13.39 11.92 22.63
CA GLU A 117 12.81 12.10 23.97
C GLU A 117 11.99 10.89 24.42
N LYS A 118 11.23 10.28 23.51
CA LYS A 118 10.40 9.11 23.82
C LYS A 118 11.23 7.87 24.15
N TYR A 119 12.42 7.73 23.56
CA TYR A 119 13.27 6.55 23.71
C TYR A 119 14.53 6.79 24.56
N ASN A 120 14.73 7.98 25.13
CA ASN A 120 15.92 8.37 25.91
C ASN A 120 17.25 8.01 25.21
N ILE A 121 17.31 8.26 23.91
CA ILE A 121 18.53 8.12 23.09
C ILE A 121 19.32 9.42 23.12
#